data_AF-A0A5D0TRL3-F1
#
_entry.id   AF-A0A5D0TRL3-F1
#
_cell.length_a   1.000
_cell.length_b   1.000
_cell.length_c   1.000
_cell.angle_alpha   90.00
_cell.angle_beta   90.00
_cell.angle_gamma   90.00
#
_symmetry.space_group_name_H-M   'P 1'
#
loop_
_entity.id
_entity.type
_entity.pdbx_description
1 polymer ?
#
loop_
_entity_poly.entity_id
_entity_poly.type
_entity_poly.pdbx_seq_one_letter_code
_entity_poly.pdbx_strand_id
1 'polypeptide(L)'
;MHALADHRSVTREALARRLCDEFTSFPSGTVHRCVADVQACMTHLGLEATPARVERMAREHLTGILKSEPPSGRSPATGVDG
;
A
#
# COMPACT_ATOMS: atom_id res chain seq x y z
N MET A 1 -3.96 21.82 -18.80
CA MET A 1 -3.10 21.44 -17.66
C MET A 1 -3.13 19.91 -17.44
N HIS A 2 -2.66 19.10 -18.40
CA HIS A 2 -2.64 17.62 -18.28
C HIS A 2 -1.24 17.06 -17.95
N ALA A 3 -0.18 17.69 -18.45
CA ALA A 3 1.19 17.20 -18.33
C ALA A 3 1.66 16.91 -16.88
N LEU A 4 1.20 17.69 -15.89
CA LEU A 4 1.55 17.48 -14.48
C LEU A 4 0.82 16.28 -13.85
N ALA A 5 -0.42 16.02 -14.28
CA ALA A 5 -1.21 14.89 -13.83
C ALA A 5 -0.70 13.57 -14.45
N ASP A 6 -0.29 13.62 -15.72
CA ASP A 6 0.39 12.52 -16.40
C ASP A 6 1.71 12.19 -15.71
N HIS A 7 2.54 13.19 -15.40
CA HIS A 7 3.80 12.96 -14.69
C HIS A 7 3.61 12.33 -13.32
N ARG A 8 2.63 12.81 -12.53
CA ARG A 8 2.28 12.20 -11.23
C ARG A 8 1.80 10.74 -11.39
N SER A 9 1.04 10.43 -12.44
CA SER A 9 0.59 9.06 -12.69
C SER A 9 1.75 8.15 -13.11
N VAL A 10 2.64 8.60 -13.99
CA VAL A 10 3.84 7.85 -14.40
C VAL A 10 4.74 7.59 -13.19
N THR A 11 4.96 8.59 -12.34
CA THR A 11 5.74 8.42 -11.11
C THR A 11 5.07 7.42 -10.16
N ARG A 12 3.75 7.49 -9.99
CA ARG A 12 3.00 6.55 -9.14
C ARG A 12 3.13 5.11 -9.63
N GLU A 13 2.99 4.89 -10.93
CA GLU A 13 3.13 3.57 -11.55
C GLU A 13 4.56 3.02 -11.38
N ALA A 14 5.58 3.86 -11.56
CA ALA A 14 6.96 3.45 -11.34
C ALA A 14 7.24 3.04 -9.88
N LEU A 15 6.68 3.79 -8.91
CA LEU A 15 6.77 3.47 -7.49
C LEU A 15 6.05 2.16 -7.17
N ALA A 16 4.81 2.00 -7.63
CA ALA A 16 4.02 0.80 -7.39
C ALA A 16 4.73 -0.44 -7.93
N ARG A 17 5.37 -0.34 -9.10
CA ARG A 17 6.12 -1.44 -9.72
C ARG A 17 7.35 -1.85 -8.90
N ARG A 18 8.10 -0.89 -8.36
CA ARG A 18 9.23 -1.15 -7.43
C ARG A 18 8.75 -1.81 -6.15
N LEU A 19 7.64 -1.32 -5.60
CA LEU A 19 7.06 -1.88 -4.39
C LEU A 19 6.50 -3.29 -4.61
N CYS A 20 5.94 -3.59 -5.79
CA CYS A 20 5.51 -4.95 -6.12
C CYS A 20 6.68 -5.94 -6.17
N ASP A 21 7.84 -5.50 -6.64
CA ASP A 21 9.06 -6.32 -6.69
C ASP A 21 9.64 -6.56 -5.29
N GLU A 22 9.57 -5.56 -4.39
CA GLU A 22 10.01 -5.68 -3.00
C GLU A 22 9.01 -6.48 -2.13
N PHE A 23 7.71 -6.29 -2.35
CA PHE A 23 6.61 -6.85 -1.55
C PHE A 23 5.84 -7.91 -2.33
N THR A 24 6.55 -8.94 -2.82
CA THR A 24 5.96 -10.03 -3.62
C THR A 24 4.87 -10.83 -2.89
N SER A 25 4.83 -10.77 -1.56
CA SER A 25 3.76 -11.37 -0.74
C SER A 25 2.40 -10.71 -0.95
N PHE A 26 2.35 -9.47 -1.47
CA PHE A 26 1.10 -8.78 -1.74
C PHE A 26 0.72 -8.85 -3.22
N PRO A 27 -0.58 -8.97 -3.55
CA PRO A 27 -1.02 -8.79 -4.91
C PRO A 27 -0.75 -7.35 -5.37
N SER A 28 -0.36 -7.20 -6.64
CA SER A 28 -0.03 -5.90 -7.22
C SER A 28 -1.16 -4.87 -7.06
N GLY A 29 -2.42 -5.29 -7.18
CA GLY A 29 -3.58 -4.43 -6.94
C GLY A 29 -3.61 -3.81 -5.54
N THR A 30 -3.18 -4.55 -4.51
CA THR A 30 -3.08 -4.05 -3.13
C THR A 30 -1.96 -3.02 -3.01
N VAL A 31 -0.82 -3.25 -3.65
CA VAL A 31 0.31 -2.31 -3.66
C VAL A 31 -0.08 -1.01 -4.37
N HIS A 32 -0.71 -1.09 -5.55
CA HIS A 32 -1.19 0.09 -6.29
C HIS A 32 -2.21 0.90 -5.48
N ARG A 33 -3.15 0.21 -4.80
CA ARG A 33 -4.12 0.87 -3.93
C ARG A 33 -3.45 1.54 -2.73
N CYS A 34 -2.50 0.87 -2.09
CA CYS A 34 -1.73 1.44 -0.98
C CYS A 34 -1.02 2.73 -1.39
N VAL A 35 -0.34 2.76 -2.54
CA VAL A 35 0.33 3.96 -3.04
C VAL A 35 -0.68 5.09 -3.31
N ALA A 36 -1.84 4.77 -3.89
CA ALA A 36 -2.89 5.76 -4.15
C ALA A 36 -3.50 6.32 -2.85
N ASP A 37 -3.78 5.47 -1.86
CA ASP A 37 -4.28 5.86 -0.54
C ASP A 37 -3.29 6.76 0.19
N VAL A 38 -2.00 6.39 0.22
CA VAL A 38 -0.94 7.21 0.82
C VAL A 38 -0.87 8.60 0.17
N GLN A 39 -0.95 8.65 -1.17
CA GLN A 39 -0.93 9.93 -1.89
C GLN A 39 -2.18 10.79 -1.59
N ALA A 40 -3.35 10.16 -1.49
CA ALA A 40 -4.59 10.84 -1.12
C ALA A 40 -4.55 11.34 0.33
N CYS A 41 -4.10 10.51 1.28
CA CYS A 41 -3.91 10.89 2.67
C CYS A 41 -2.94 12.06 2.84
N MET A 42 -1.79 12.03 2.16
CA MET A 42 -0.83 13.15 2.20
C MET A 42 -1.45 14.44 1.68
N THR A 43 -2.16 14.36 0.55
CA THR A 43 -2.85 15.52 -0.03
C THR A 43 -3.92 16.05 0.93
N HIS A 44 -4.70 15.16 1.54
CA HIS A 44 -5.72 15.52 2.53
C HIS A 44 -5.13 16.21 3.77
N LEU A 45 -3.96 15.76 4.22
CA LEU A 45 -3.23 16.34 5.36
C LEU A 45 -2.47 17.63 4.99
N GLY A 46 -2.52 18.08 3.72
CA GLY A 46 -1.74 19.23 3.25
C GLY A 46 -0.22 18.96 3.17
N LEU A 47 0.19 17.70 3.20
CA LEU A 47 1.58 17.30 3.08
C LEU A 47 2.00 17.22 1.60
N GLU A 48 3.23 17.62 1.32
CA GLU A 48 3.81 17.47 -0.01
C GLU A 48 4.01 15.98 -0.32
N ALA A 49 3.18 15.44 -1.22
CA ALA A 49 3.20 14.06 -1.68
C ALA A 49 4.34 13.84 -2.70
N THR A 50 5.57 14.05 -2.26
CA THR A 50 6.76 13.79 -3.08
C THR A 50 6.93 12.28 -3.31
N PRO A 51 7.54 11.86 -4.42
CA PRO A 51 7.69 10.44 -4.76
C PRO A 51 8.40 9.64 -3.66
N ALA A 52 9.48 10.20 -3.11
CA ALA A 52 10.25 9.57 -2.04
C ALA A 52 9.46 9.41 -0.73
N ARG A 53 8.58 10.38 -0.40
CA ARG A 53 7.76 10.33 0.81
C ARG A 53 6.63 9.32 0.66
N VAL A 54 5.97 9.33 -0.50
CA VAL A 54 4.93 8.34 -0.84
C VAL A 54 5.51 6.93 -0.80
N GLU A 55 6.69 6.72 -1.39
CA GLU A 55 7.37 5.43 -1.36
C GLU A 55 7.68 4.98 0.07
N ARG A 56 8.31 5.83 0.90
CA ARG A 56 8.58 5.50 2.31
C ARG A 56 7.32 5.09 3.06
N MET A 57 6.26 5.91 2.96
CA MET A 57 5.02 5.65 3.68
C MET A 57 4.30 4.40 3.21
N ALA A 58 4.30 4.11 1.91
CA ALA A 58 3.76 2.87 1.37
C ALA A 58 4.52 1.65 1.89
N ARG A 59 5.86 1.72 1.97
CA ARG A 59 6.68 0.65 2.56
C ARG A 59 6.39 0.42 4.03
N GLU A 60 6.29 1.49 4.80
CA GLU A 60 5.95 1.39 6.23
C GLU A 60 4.56 0.80 6.41
N HIS A 61 3.60 1.15 5.56
CA HIS A 61 2.24 0.60 5.60
C HIS A 61 2.22 -0.90 5.26
N LEU A 62 2.86 -1.30 4.16
CA LEU A 62 2.94 -2.71 3.74
C LEU A 62 3.69 -3.57 4.77
N THR A 63 4.79 -3.05 5.32
CA THR A 63 5.53 -3.69 6.42
C THR A 63 4.68 -3.79 7.68
N GLY A 64 3.91 -2.74 7.98
CA GLY A 64 2.95 -2.72 9.08
C GLY A 64 1.91 -3.81 8.93
N ILE A 65 1.39 -4.03 7.72
CA ILE A 65 0.43 -5.10 7.43
C ILE A 65 1.07 -6.47 7.65
N LEU A 66 2.26 -6.74 7.06
CA LEU A 66 2.97 -8.02 7.26
C LEU A 66 3.23 -8.33 8.73
N LYS A 67 3.56 -7.30 9.52
CA LYS A 67 3.87 -7.45 10.95
C LYS A 67 2.62 -7.47 11.84
N SER A 68 1.52 -6.93 11.36
CA SER A 68 0.25 -6.85 12.09
C SER A 68 -0.75 -7.91 11.66
N GLU A 69 -0.42 -8.77 10.68
CA GLU A 69 -1.16 -10.00 10.42
C GLU A 69 -1.22 -10.79 11.73
N PRO A 70 -2.40 -10.86 12.39
CA PRO A 70 -2.51 -11.63 13.60
C PRO A 70 -2.33 -13.10 13.22
N PRO A 71 -1.73 -13.96 14.07
CA PRO A 71 -1.69 -15.41 13.85
C PRO A 71 -3.08 -16.09 13.87
N SER A 72 -4.16 -15.32 13.76
CA SER A 72 -5.55 -15.74 13.86
C SER A 72 -6.05 -16.37 12.56
N GLY A 73 -5.32 -17.38 12.08
CA GLY A 73 -5.77 -18.36 11.10
C GLY A 73 -6.43 -19.60 11.71
N ARG A 74 -6.81 -19.57 13.01
CA ARG A 74 -7.64 -20.62 13.62
C ARG A 74 -8.92 -20.02 14.16
N SER A 75 -9.94 -20.01 13.31
CA SER A 75 -11.33 -19.94 13.78
C SER A 75 -11.59 -21.11 14.74
N PRO A 76 -12.04 -20.89 15.98
CA PRO A 76 -12.60 -21.96 16.79
C PRO A 76 -14.03 -22.22 16.29
N ALA A 77 -14.17 -23.12 15.34
CA ALA A 77 -15.49 -23.63 14.94
C ALA A 77 -15.40 -25.11 14.55
N THR A 78 -14.70 -25.90 15.36
CA THR A 78 -15.07 -27.31 15.50
C THR A 78 -16.20 -27.32 16.53
N GLY A 79 -17.43 -27.23 16.03
CA GLY A 79 -18.55 -27.82 16.75
C GLY A 79 -18.23 -29.30 16.93
N VAL A 80 -18.17 -29.75 18.18
CA VAL A 80 -18.32 -31.15 18.56
C VAL A 80 -19.34 -31.18 19.69
N ASP A 81 -20.38 -31.97 19.45
CA ASP A 81 -21.47 -32.37 20.32
C ASP A 81 -21.08 -32.72 21.77
N GLY A 82 -22.05 -32.51 22.67
CA GLY A 82 -22.07 -33.03 24.04
C GLY A 82 -23.17 -32.41 24.88
#